data_AF-A0A9N9W0M5-F1
#
_entry.id   AF-A0A9N9W0M5-F1
#
_cell.length_a   1.000
_cell.length_b   1.000
_cell.length_c   1.000
_cell.angle_alpha   90.00
_cell.angle_beta   90.00
_cell.angle_gamma   90.00
#
_symmetry.space_group_name_H-M   'P 1'
#
loop_
_entity.id
_entity.type
_entity.pdbx_description
1 polymer ?
#
loop_
_entity_poly.entity_id
_entity_poly.type
_entity_poly.pdbx_seq_one_letter_code
_entity_poly.pdbx_strand_id
1 'polypeptide(L)'
;MAPSTLDLLVITFNCAKALINPPIFAGHLQTSFSQNASSLPDLVVFSLQEVAPMSYSFIGGYFLSPYFQRFEDALNLAALQFEDDRQDVVFITRTEQPKKPYSLVRARNVGYTAILFFARDPDRLHNIQEAEVGFGAAEMGNKGAVGIRALFEGTAGKETEVTFIATHLAAMEWNLARRNANWAAIVRGMTFENPEVVIEKHRGASPASSEDDNEVETAGLLRDEQHVDLQRQLHDISVFKPSSHLFVAGDLNYRISTTSPPPGAAFPSLDPESENHYLSFLSRDQLTRERKANRTLHGLSEAEIKFPPTYKYDIKPGSEDENPEWSFAPHRYPSWTDRVLYLDTPSPSDESVQIVAYNAMPVVATSDHRPVFLRASVPLIEPATLAGSLTGADQSDPRVRLPVEIDPEAWERRVAARRKETVVGWTSFIWSTQQGAMILGTVVALAAGCYWFLTAAST
;
A
#
# COMPACT_ATOMS: atom_id res chain seq x y z
N MET A 1 -25.57 -6.41 -22.22
CA MET A 1 -24.98 -5.12 -21.81
C MET A 1 -23.56 -5.41 -21.35
N ALA A 2 -22.58 -4.57 -21.68
CA ALA A 2 -21.24 -4.73 -21.09
C ALA A 2 -21.36 -4.60 -19.54
N PRO A 3 -20.65 -5.42 -18.76
CA PRO A 3 -20.65 -5.30 -17.31
C PRO A 3 -20.18 -3.90 -16.90
N SER A 4 -20.80 -3.34 -15.87
CA SER A 4 -20.37 -2.06 -15.29
C SER A 4 -19.11 -2.31 -14.47
N THR A 5 -18.06 -1.55 -14.73
CA THR A 5 -16.73 -1.75 -14.12
C THR A 5 -16.16 -0.45 -13.57
N LEU A 6 -15.36 -0.56 -12.52
CA LEU A 6 -14.50 0.47 -11.99
C LEU A 6 -13.14 0.44 -12.73
N ASP A 7 -12.71 1.56 -13.32
CA ASP A 7 -11.35 1.68 -13.88
C ASP A 7 -10.37 2.12 -12.78
N LEU A 8 -9.46 1.23 -12.41
CA LEU A 8 -8.57 1.37 -11.28
C LEU A 8 -7.11 1.42 -11.76
N LEU A 9 -6.36 2.41 -11.26
CA LEU A 9 -4.90 2.46 -11.38
C LEU A 9 -4.24 2.36 -10.01
N VAL A 10 -3.45 1.32 -9.79
CA VAL A 10 -2.62 1.13 -8.58
C VAL A 10 -1.16 1.31 -8.94
N ILE A 11 -0.46 2.19 -8.24
CA ILE A 11 0.95 2.50 -8.46
C ILE A 11 1.71 2.20 -7.17
N THR A 12 2.88 1.59 -7.25
CA THR A 12 3.82 1.44 -6.14
C THR A 12 5.15 2.08 -6.46
N PHE A 13 5.73 2.77 -5.47
CA PHE A 13 7.03 3.42 -5.63
C PHE A 13 7.76 3.59 -4.30
N ASN A 14 8.96 3.01 -4.21
CA ASN A 14 9.92 3.36 -3.18
C ASN A 14 10.60 4.69 -3.54
N CYS A 15 10.33 5.72 -2.75
CA CYS A 15 10.71 7.11 -3.01
C CYS A 15 12.14 7.45 -2.56
N ALA A 16 12.86 6.50 -1.95
CA ALA A 16 14.21 6.70 -1.41
C ALA A 16 14.37 7.97 -0.53
N LYS A 17 13.29 8.36 0.18
CA LYS A 17 13.18 9.51 1.08
C LYS A 17 13.34 10.87 0.37
N ALA A 18 13.18 10.90 -0.95
CA ALA A 18 13.35 12.08 -1.79
C ALA A 18 12.01 12.62 -2.29
N LEU A 19 11.96 13.93 -2.53
CA LEU A 19 10.86 14.58 -3.23
C LEU A 19 10.97 14.29 -4.73
N ILE A 20 9.87 13.88 -5.35
CA ILE A 20 9.79 13.77 -6.81
C ILE A 20 9.72 15.15 -7.48
N ASN A 21 10.12 15.21 -8.74
CA ASN A 21 9.87 16.34 -9.62
C ASN A 21 8.50 16.14 -10.32
N PRO A 22 7.44 16.93 -10.00
CA PRO A 22 6.10 16.64 -10.50
C PRO A 22 5.95 16.68 -12.02
N PRO A 23 6.51 17.66 -12.77
CA PRO A 23 6.53 17.61 -14.23
C PRO A 23 7.11 16.34 -14.84
N ILE A 24 8.28 15.88 -14.36
CA ILE A 24 8.94 14.67 -14.88
C ILE A 24 8.09 13.44 -14.56
N PHE A 25 7.66 13.32 -13.29
CA PHE A 25 6.84 12.19 -12.87
C PHE A 25 5.49 12.17 -13.57
N ALA A 26 4.90 13.32 -13.88
CA ALA A 26 3.66 13.43 -14.66
C ALA A 26 3.82 12.86 -16.08
N GLY A 27 4.91 13.19 -16.79
CA GLY A 27 5.20 12.62 -18.11
C GLY A 27 5.31 11.09 -18.06
N HIS A 28 5.99 10.55 -17.05
CA HIS A 28 6.07 9.11 -16.83
C HIS A 28 4.69 8.50 -16.53
N LEU A 29 3.90 9.16 -15.68
CA LEU A 29 2.57 8.71 -15.28
C LEU A 29 1.56 8.76 -16.44
N GLN A 30 1.66 9.73 -17.34
CA GLN A 30 0.80 9.86 -18.52
C GLN A 30 0.85 8.58 -19.38
N THR A 31 2.02 7.94 -19.50
CA THR A 31 2.16 6.67 -20.22
C THR A 31 1.34 5.53 -19.59
N SER A 32 1.09 5.58 -18.28
CA SER A 32 0.24 4.60 -17.60
C SER A 32 -1.26 4.81 -17.87
N PHE A 33 -1.67 6.04 -18.23
CA PHE A 33 -3.04 6.34 -18.63
C PHE A 33 -3.34 5.94 -20.08
N SER A 34 -2.35 5.98 -20.96
CA SER A 34 -2.53 5.70 -22.38
C SER A 34 -2.39 4.23 -22.78
N GLN A 35 -1.80 3.38 -21.93
CA GLN A 35 -1.66 1.96 -22.21
C GLN A 35 -3.02 1.24 -22.25
N ASN A 36 -3.47 0.91 -23.46
CA ASN A 36 -4.67 0.11 -23.75
C ASN A 36 -5.98 0.66 -23.19
N ALA A 37 -6.11 1.99 -23.05
CA ALA A 37 -7.30 2.59 -22.49
C ALA A 37 -7.72 3.92 -23.13
N SER A 38 -9.03 4.16 -23.10
CA SER A 38 -9.68 5.31 -23.75
C SER A 38 -10.19 6.37 -22.77
N SER A 39 -9.91 6.28 -21.48
CA SER A 39 -10.33 7.29 -20.49
C SER A 39 -9.33 7.41 -19.36
N LEU A 40 -9.48 8.45 -18.54
CA LEU A 40 -8.84 8.52 -17.24
C LEU A 40 -9.46 7.49 -16.27
N PRO A 41 -8.65 6.84 -15.42
CA PRO A 41 -9.15 6.01 -14.32
C PRO A 41 -10.20 6.70 -13.44
N ASP A 42 -11.11 5.93 -12.86
CA ASP A 42 -12.04 6.43 -11.83
C ASP A 42 -11.30 6.65 -10.50
N LEU A 43 -10.44 5.69 -10.13
CA LEU A 43 -9.67 5.68 -8.89
C LEU A 43 -8.18 5.51 -9.17
N VAL A 44 -7.35 6.26 -8.44
CA VAL A 44 -5.89 6.12 -8.46
C VAL A 44 -5.37 5.93 -7.04
N VAL A 45 -4.58 4.88 -6.84
CA VAL A 45 -4.00 4.53 -5.53
C VAL A 45 -2.48 4.51 -5.65
N PHE A 46 -1.80 5.32 -4.83
CA PHE A 46 -0.36 5.22 -4.66
C PHE A 46 -0.01 4.45 -3.38
N SER A 47 0.78 3.40 -3.51
CA SER A 47 1.51 2.71 -2.44
C SER A 47 2.94 3.22 -2.42
N LEU A 48 3.29 4.05 -1.45
CA LEU A 48 4.60 4.70 -1.37
C LEU A 48 5.43 4.12 -0.23
N GLN A 49 6.71 3.87 -0.48
CA GLN A 49 7.66 3.40 0.53
C GLN A 49 8.84 4.36 0.64
N GLU A 50 9.43 4.46 1.82
CA GLU A 50 10.49 5.44 2.09
C GLU A 50 10.08 6.84 1.65
N VAL A 51 8.85 7.26 1.98
CA VAL A 51 8.30 8.52 1.45
C VAL A 51 9.11 9.74 1.88
N ALA A 52 9.65 9.74 3.10
CA ALA A 52 10.36 10.86 3.69
C ALA A 52 11.42 10.38 4.70
N PRO A 53 12.31 11.29 5.17
CA PRO A 53 13.22 11.00 6.27
C PRO A 53 12.50 10.53 7.55
N MET A 54 13.22 9.79 8.40
CA MET A 54 12.67 9.15 9.61
C MET A 54 11.85 10.08 10.50
N SER A 55 12.43 11.23 10.82
CA SER A 55 11.80 12.23 11.67
C SER A 55 10.43 12.64 11.13
N TYR A 56 10.34 12.88 9.82
CA TYR A 56 9.14 13.39 9.17
C TYR A 56 8.09 12.28 9.05
N SER A 57 8.50 11.10 8.62
CA SER A 57 7.65 9.92 8.50
C SER A 57 7.06 9.48 9.84
N PHE A 58 7.83 9.54 10.93
CA PHE A 58 7.36 9.10 12.24
C PHE A 58 6.43 10.14 12.90
N ILE A 59 6.73 11.44 12.74
CA ILE A 59 5.82 12.50 13.20
C ILE A 59 4.52 12.50 12.38
N GLY A 60 4.63 12.39 11.05
CA GLY A 60 3.51 12.39 10.12
C GLY A 60 2.87 13.78 9.93
N GLY A 61 1.67 13.79 9.34
CA GLY A 61 0.86 15.00 9.17
C GLY A 61 1.57 16.08 8.34
N TYR A 62 1.73 17.26 8.94
CA TYR A 62 2.30 18.46 8.29
C TYR A 62 3.65 18.21 7.61
N PHE A 63 4.51 17.37 8.19
CA PHE A 63 5.83 17.07 7.63
C PHE A 63 5.78 16.23 6.34
N LEU A 64 4.68 15.50 6.11
CA LEU A 64 4.47 14.69 4.92
C LEU A 64 3.67 15.42 3.84
N SER A 65 2.95 16.49 4.18
CA SER A 65 2.18 17.29 3.21
C SER A 65 3.00 17.69 1.98
N PRO A 66 4.26 18.18 2.09
CA PRO A 66 5.05 18.52 0.90
C PRO A 66 5.37 17.33 -0.01
N TYR A 67 5.46 16.11 0.55
CA TYR A 67 5.72 14.90 -0.23
C TYR A 67 4.46 14.46 -0.96
N PHE A 68 3.32 14.41 -0.24
CA PHE A 68 2.04 14.00 -0.82
C PHE A 68 1.55 14.97 -1.89
N GLN A 69 1.72 16.28 -1.68
CA GLN A 69 1.34 17.31 -2.65
C GLN A 69 2.03 17.11 -4.00
N ARG A 70 3.30 16.69 -4.01
CA ARG A 70 4.06 16.45 -5.25
C ARG A 70 3.46 15.34 -6.09
N PHE A 71 2.95 14.28 -5.46
CA PHE A 71 2.25 13.19 -6.15
C PHE A 71 0.87 13.63 -6.65
N GLU A 72 0.14 14.43 -5.86
CA GLU A 72 -1.13 15.02 -6.31
C GLU A 72 -0.93 15.95 -7.52
N ASP A 73 0.10 16.80 -7.49
CA ASP A 73 0.42 17.72 -8.58
C ASP A 73 0.82 16.95 -9.83
N ALA A 74 1.66 15.91 -9.69
CA ALA A 74 2.06 15.05 -10.82
C ALA A 74 0.86 14.30 -11.42
N LEU A 75 -0.03 13.78 -10.57
CA LEU A 75 -1.25 13.09 -10.99
C LEU A 75 -2.17 13.98 -11.80
N ASN A 76 -2.47 15.16 -11.28
CA ASN A 76 -3.36 16.11 -11.95
C ASN A 76 -2.73 16.69 -13.22
N LEU A 77 -1.42 16.93 -13.23
CA LEU A 77 -0.71 17.37 -14.43
C LEU A 77 -0.74 16.30 -15.53
N ALA A 78 -0.48 15.04 -15.20
CA ALA A 78 -0.56 13.93 -16.16
C ALA A 78 -1.98 13.75 -16.71
N ALA A 79 -2.99 13.95 -15.87
CA ALA A 79 -4.39 13.83 -16.25
C ALA A 79 -4.81 14.93 -17.24
N LEU A 80 -4.41 16.18 -16.98
CA LEU A 80 -4.65 17.30 -17.88
C LEU A 80 -3.94 17.09 -19.23
N GLN A 81 -2.68 16.65 -19.22
CA GLN A 81 -1.94 16.34 -20.44
C GLN A 81 -2.62 15.24 -21.28
N PHE A 82 -3.15 14.20 -20.62
CA PHE A 82 -3.88 13.13 -21.29
C PHE A 82 -5.20 13.59 -21.93
N GLU A 83 -5.91 14.53 -21.31
CA GLU A 83 -7.13 15.11 -21.86
C GLU A 83 -6.83 16.06 -23.04
N ASP A 84 -5.78 16.88 -22.92
CA ASP A 84 -5.33 17.82 -23.96
C ASP A 84 -4.86 17.09 -25.23
N ASP A 85 -4.06 16.02 -25.10
CA ASP A 85 -3.57 15.20 -26.24
C ASP A 85 -4.71 14.58 -27.07
N ARG A 86 -5.93 14.56 -26.55
CA ARG A 86 -7.11 13.96 -27.19
C ARG A 86 -8.11 14.99 -27.71
N GLN A 87 -7.95 16.26 -27.35
CA GLN A 87 -8.78 17.34 -27.84
C GLN A 87 -7.96 18.21 -28.80
N ASP A 88 -8.13 18.02 -30.11
CA ASP A 88 -7.60 18.93 -31.16
C ASP A 88 -8.33 20.30 -31.10
N VAL A 89 -8.27 21.07 -30.01
CA VAL A 89 -8.96 22.38 -29.95
C VAL A 89 -8.22 23.45 -29.12
N VAL A 90 -7.66 24.41 -29.89
CA VAL A 90 -7.65 25.87 -29.74
C VAL A 90 -7.59 26.47 -28.32
N PHE A 91 -6.48 27.16 -28.07
CA PHE A 91 -6.28 28.15 -27.00
C PHE A 91 -7.49 29.08 -26.83
N ILE A 92 -8.31 28.82 -25.80
CA ILE A 92 -9.17 29.83 -25.22
C ILE A 92 -8.50 30.29 -23.93
N THR A 93 -8.20 31.58 -23.87
CA THR A 93 -7.71 32.30 -22.69
C THR A 93 -8.56 31.95 -21.46
N ARG A 94 -8.01 31.15 -20.54
CA ARG A 94 -8.70 30.75 -19.30
C ARG A 94 -8.11 31.54 -18.12
N THR A 95 -8.91 32.47 -17.60
CA THR A 95 -8.63 33.27 -16.38
C THR A 95 -9.12 32.58 -15.10
N GLU A 96 -9.47 31.29 -15.15
CA GLU A 96 -9.87 30.47 -14.00
C GLU A 96 -8.81 29.40 -13.74
N GLN A 97 -8.54 29.09 -12.46
CA GLN A 97 -7.63 28.01 -12.13
C GLN A 97 -8.12 26.70 -12.76
N PRO A 98 -7.25 25.93 -13.44
CA PRO A 98 -7.65 24.67 -14.04
C PRO A 98 -8.18 23.73 -12.96
N LYS A 99 -9.41 23.24 -13.16
CA LYS A 99 -10.04 22.28 -12.25
C LYS A 99 -9.18 21.00 -12.23
N LYS A 100 -8.66 20.64 -11.05
CA LYS A 100 -7.92 19.39 -10.83
C LYS A 100 -8.81 18.18 -11.18
N PRO A 101 -8.43 17.30 -12.13
CA PRO A 101 -9.24 16.12 -12.48
C PRO A 101 -9.40 15.12 -11.33
N TYR A 102 -8.43 15.02 -10.43
CA TYR A 102 -8.45 14.11 -9.28
C TYR A 102 -8.39 14.87 -7.96
N SER A 103 -9.13 14.38 -6.98
CA SER A 103 -9.09 14.86 -5.60
C SER A 103 -8.47 13.81 -4.68
N LEU A 104 -7.60 14.25 -3.78
CA LEU A 104 -7.05 13.39 -2.72
C LEU A 104 -8.16 13.09 -1.69
N VAL A 105 -8.66 11.86 -1.69
CA VAL A 105 -9.73 11.43 -0.78
C VAL A 105 -9.15 11.12 0.60
N ARG A 106 -8.08 10.32 0.64
CA ARG A 106 -7.37 9.98 1.89
C ARG A 106 -5.87 9.83 1.65
N ALA A 107 -5.11 10.22 2.67
CA ALA A 107 -3.68 9.95 2.77
C ALA A 107 -3.36 9.42 4.17
N ARG A 108 -2.71 8.26 4.25
CA ARG A 108 -2.32 7.62 5.51
C ARG A 108 -0.92 7.04 5.45
N ASN A 109 -0.25 6.97 6.59
CA ASN A 109 1.11 6.44 6.67
C ASN A 109 1.36 5.68 7.98
N VAL A 110 2.15 4.61 7.89
CA VAL A 110 2.78 3.94 9.02
C VAL A 110 4.29 3.99 8.82
N GLY A 111 4.98 4.71 9.70
CA GLY A 111 6.36 5.12 9.49
C GLY A 111 6.64 5.57 8.05
N TYR A 112 7.47 4.81 7.32
CA TYR A 112 7.92 5.15 5.96
C TYR A 112 6.95 4.79 4.84
N THR A 113 5.91 4.02 5.14
CA THR A 113 4.98 3.49 4.15
C THR A 113 3.74 4.35 4.15
N ALA A 114 3.31 4.82 2.99
CA ALA A 114 2.12 5.63 2.85
C ALA A 114 1.20 5.09 1.75
N ILE A 115 -0.09 5.36 1.90
CA ILE A 115 -1.10 5.15 0.86
C ILE A 115 -1.78 6.49 0.56
N LEU A 116 -1.85 6.85 -0.72
CA LEU A 116 -2.60 8.01 -1.20
C LEU A 116 -3.74 7.50 -2.09
N PHE A 117 -4.97 7.87 -1.75
CA PHE A 117 -6.17 7.42 -2.43
C PHE A 117 -6.86 8.60 -3.09
N PHE A 118 -6.89 8.59 -4.42
CA PHE A 118 -7.45 9.63 -5.25
C PHE A 118 -8.68 9.13 -6.01
N ALA A 119 -9.63 10.02 -6.23
CA ALA A 119 -10.82 9.76 -7.04
C ALA A 119 -11.07 10.90 -8.00
N ARG A 120 -11.59 10.55 -9.19
CA ARG A 120 -12.08 11.54 -10.14
C ARG A 120 -13.39 12.18 -9.67
N ASP A 121 -14.20 11.40 -8.98
CA ASP A 121 -15.46 11.82 -8.36
C ASP A 121 -15.54 11.26 -6.92
N PRO A 122 -15.15 12.07 -5.91
CA PRO A 122 -15.14 11.65 -4.52
C PRO A 122 -16.53 11.34 -3.94
N ASP A 123 -17.60 11.88 -4.51
CA ASP A 123 -18.97 11.71 -3.99
C ASP A 123 -19.49 10.28 -4.20
N ARG A 124 -18.82 9.51 -5.07
CA ARG A 124 -19.08 8.08 -5.34
C ARG A 124 -18.40 7.14 -4.34
N LEU A 125 -17.68 7.66 -3.35
CA LEU A 125 -16.96 6.88 -2.36
C LEU A 125 -17.59 7.00 -0.97
N HIS A 126 -18.04 5.87 -0.45
CA HIS A 126 -18.72 5.76 0.83
C HIS A 126 -17.96 4.81 1.77
N ASN A 127 -18.31 4.83 3.06
CA ASN A 127 -17.82 3.88 4.07
C ASN A 127 -16.29 3.69 4.07
N ILE A 128 -15.54 4.78 3.98
CA ILE A 128 -14.09 4.73 3.93
C ILE A 128 -13.53 4.32 5.29
N GLN A 129 -12.87 3.17 5.35
CA GLN A 129 -12.19 2.62 6.52
C GLN A 129 -10.67 2.61 6.29
N GLU A 130 -9.93 2.66 7.38
CA GLU A 130 -8.46 2.76 7.37
C GLU A 130 -7.90 1.76 8.38
N ALA A 131 -6.78 1.14 8.03
CA ALA A 131 -6.07 0.22 8.91
C ALA A 131 -4.56 0.40 8.76
N GLU A 132 -3.81 0.06 9.80
CA GLU A 132 -2.34 0.06 9.73
C GLU A 132 -1.74 -1.02 10.63
N VAL A 133 -0.52 -1.42 10.29
CA VAL A 133 0.29 -2.33 11.11
C VAL A 133 1.77 -2.06 10.90
N GLY A 134 2.50 -1.91 12.01
CA GLY A 134 3.96 -1.87 12.04
C GLY A 134 4.54 -3.25 12.37
N PHE A 135 5.64 -3.62 11.71
CA PHE A 135 6.37 -4.88 11.99
C PHE A 135 7.89 -4.72 11.79
N GLY A 136 8.37 -3.49 11.90
CA GLY A 136 9.79 -3.16 11.91
C GLY A 136 10.45 -3.41 13.27
N ALA A 137 11.54 -2.69 13.53
CA ALA A 137 12.26 -2.85 14.79
C ALA A 137 11.37 -2.39 15.95
N ALA A 138 11.28 -3.20 17.01
CA ALA A 138 10.37 -2.95 18.14
C ALA A 138 8.90 -2.70 17.72
N GLU A 139 8.44 -3.40 16.67
CA GLU A 139 7.10 -3.27 16.07
C GLU A 139 6.81 -1.89 15.45
N MET A 140 7.83 -1.04 15.28
CA MET A 140 7.69 0.28 14.67
C MET A 140 7.52 0.19 13.13
N GLY A 141 6.89 1.20 12.55
CA GLY A 141 6.53 1.37 11.14
C GLY A 141 7.68 1.67 10.19
N ASN A 142 8.93 1.48 10.59
CA ASN A 142 10.04 1.51 9.62
C ASN A 142 9.90 0.41 8.55
N LYS A 143 9.10 -0.61 8.85
CA LYS A 143 8.47 -1.56 7.94
C LYS A 143 7.04 -1.77 8.41
N GLY A 144 6.09 -1.81 7.49
CA GLY A 144 4.67 -1.83 7.85
C GLY A 144 3.76 -1.94 6.65
N ALA A 145 2.46 -1.89 6.92
CA ALA A 145 1.43 -1.78 5.91
C ALA A 145 0.34 -0.80 6.34
N VAL A 146 -0.25 -0.12 5.35
CA VAL A 146 -1.40 0.77 5.51
C VAL A 146 -2.49 0.32 4.56
N GLY A 147 -3.70 0.23 5.04
CA GLY A 147 -4.88 -0.20 4.31
C GLY A 147 -5.92 0.91 4.18
N ILE A 148 -6.56 1.01 3.03
CA ILE A 148 -7.81 1.76 2.82
C ILE A 148 -8.83 0.79 2.27
N ARG A 149 -10.05 0.83 2.82
CA ARG A 149 -11.23 0.15 2.28
C ARG A 149 -12.30 1.18 2.00
N ALA A 150 -13.00 1.06 0.88
CA ALA A 150 -14.07 1.97 0.52
C ALA A 150 -15.14 1.25 -0.31
N LEU A 151 -16.38 1.70 -0.17
CA LEU A 151 -17.49 1.33 -1.04
C LEU A 151 -17.54 2.32 -2.20
N PHE A 152 -17.53 1.80 -3.43
CA PHE A 152 -17.57 2.60 -4.65
C PHE A 152 -18.89 2.43 -5.36
N GLU A 153 -19.56 3.54 -5.64
CA GLU A 153 -20.82 3.59 -6.37
C GLU A 153 -20.60 3.77 -7.88
N GLY A 154 -21.10 2.82 -8.65
CA GLY A 154 -21.07 2.78 -10.10
C GLY A 154 -22.10 3.66 -10.80
N THR A 155 -21.96 3.78 -12.11
CA THR A 155 -23.07 4.27 -12.95
C THR A 155 -24.16 3.21 -12.98
N ALA A 156 -25.41 3.61 -12.68
CA ALA A 156 -26.60 2.76 -12.50
C ALA A 156 -26.81 2.12 -11.12
N GLY A 157 -26.22 2.70 -10.05
CA GLY A 157 -26.53 2.34 -8.66
C GLY A 157 -26.02 0.96 -8.23
N LYS A 158 -25.13 0.34 -9.01
CA LYS A 158 -24.36 -0.83 -8.59
C LYS A 158 -23.19 -0.37 -7.74
N GLU A 159 -22.91 -1.07 -6.66
CA GLU A 159 -21.80 -0.75 -5.76
C GLU A 159 -20.81 -1.91 -5.68
N THR A 160 -19.56 -1.60 -5.34
CA THR A 160 -18.58 -2.62 -4.99
C THR A 160 -17.62 -2.14 -3.93
N GLU A 161 -17.17 -3.04 -3.07
CA GLU A 161 -16.23 -2.71 -1.99
C GLU A 161 -14.80 -3.07 -2.39
N VAL A 162 -13.90 -2.09 -2.32
CA VAL A 162 -12.48 -2.25 -2.68
C VAL A 162 -11.59 -2.02 -1.47
N THR A 163 -10.59 -2.88 -1.30
CA THR A 163 -9.58 -2.82 -0.25
C THR A 163 -8.19 -2.72 -0.89
N PHE A 164 -7.41 -1.74 -0.48
CA PHE A 164 -6.06 -1.47 -0.96
C PHE A 164 -5.08 -1.53 0.20
N ILE A 165 -4.03 -2.34 0.07
CA ILE A 165 -2.95 -2.45 1.05
C ILE A 165 -1.64 -1.97 0.43
N ALA A 166 -1.08 -0.89 0.99
CA ALA A 166 0.27 -0.44 0.72
C ALA A 166 1.25 -1.06 1.73
N THR A 167 2.34 -1.68 1.30
CA THR A 167 3.28 -2.32 2.24
C THR A 167 4.76 -2.17 1.89
N HIS A 168 5.62 -2.24 2.90
CA HIS A 168 7.07 -2.29 2.78
C HIS A 168 7.61 -3.45 3.63
N LEU A 169 8.02 -4.54 2.99
CA LEU A 169 8.49 -5.75 3.68
C LEU A 169 10.00 -5.72 3.96
N ALA A 170 10.49 -6.68 4.75
CA ALA A 170 11.90 -6.77 5.13
C ALA A 170 12.86 -6.83 3.92
N ALA A 171 13.80 -5.88 3.90
CA ALA A 171 14.88 -5.79 2.90
C ALA A 171 15.98 -6.83 3.10
N MET A 172 16.94 -6.86 2.17
CA MET A 172 18.08 -7.80 2.06
C MET A 172 17.74 -9.18 1.52
N GLU A 173 18.71 -9.77 0.81
CA GLU A 173 18.59 -11.02 0.06
C GLU A 173 18.20 -12.20 0.97
N TRP A 174 18.85 -12.32 2.13
CA TRP A 174 18.68 -13.43 3.06
C TRP A 174 17.38 -13.39 3.87
N ASN A 175 16.64 -12.28 3.87
CA ASN A 175 15.46 -12.09 4.72
C ASN A 175 14.16 -12.68 4.13
N LEU A 176 14.26 -13.75 3.33
CA LEU A 176 13.10 -14.39 2.70
C LEU A 176 12.05 -14.82 3.73
N ALA A 177 12.46 -15.58 4.75
CA ALA A 177 11.56 -16.02 5.82
C ALA A 177 10.93 -14.84 6.57
N ARG A 178 11.68 -13.74 6.73
CA ARG A 178 11.19 -12.53 7.40
C ARG A 178 10.13 -11.81 6.56
N ARG A 179 10.25 -11.79 5.23
CA ARG A 179 9.20 -11.25 4.33
C ARG A 179 7.91 -12.05 4.43
N ASN A 180 8.00 -13.39 4.44
CA ASN A 180 6.82 -14.25 4.64
C ASN A 180 6.17 -13.98 6.01
N ALA A 181 6.99 -13.85 7.07
CA ALA A 181 6.51 -13.51 8.41
C ALA A 181 5.90 -12.10 8.49
N ASN A 182 6.41 -11.13 7.73
CA ASN A 182 5.81 -9.80 7.63
C ASN A 182 4.42 -9.86 6.99
N TRP A 183 4.25 -10.65 5.93
CA TRP A 183 2.91 -10.87 5.38
C TRP A 183 1.96 -11.51 6.40
N ALA A 184 2.41 -12.53 7.14
CA ALA A 184 1.62 -13.14 8.20
C ALA A 184 1.24 -12.13 9.30
N ALA A 185 2.15 -11.23 9.67
CA ALA A 185 1.86 -10.15 10.62
C ALA A 185 0.81 -9.16 10.08
N ILE A 186 0.81 -8.89 8.77
CA ILE A 186 -0.23 -8.07 8.13
C ILE A 186 -1.59 -8.75 8.24
N VAL A 187 -1.71 -10.01 7.83
CA VAL A 187 -2.98 -10.75 7.88
C VAL A 187 -3.51 -10.87 9.31
N ARG A 188 -2.61 -11.14 10.27
CA ARG A 188 -2.92 -11.28 11.69
C ARG A 188 -3.34 -9.98 12.35
N GLY A 189 -2.66 -8.90 12.02
CA GLY A 189 -2.64 -7.68 12.81
C GLY A 189 -3.18 -6.45 12.10
N MET A 190 -3.65 -6.53 10.86
CA MET A 190 -4.25 -5.38 10.16
C MET A 190 -5.75 -5.59 10.03
N THR A 191 -6.48 -5.07 11.03
CA THR A 191 -7.94 -5.05 11.07
C THR A 191 -8.47 -3.64 10.88
N PHE A 192 -9.60 -3.50 10.17
CA PHE A 192 -10.28 -2.23 9.91
C PHE A 192 -11.19 -1.76 11.05
N GLU A 193 -11.41 -2.62 12.04
CA GLU A 193 -12.09 -2.31 13.30
C GLU A 193 -11.36 -3.00 14.46
N ASN A 194 -11.72 -2.64 15.71
CA ASN A 194 -11.10 -3.24 16.89
C ASN A 194 -11.65 -4.67 17.12
N PRO A 195 -10.83 -5.73 16.96
CA PRO A 195 -11.25 -7.11 17.19
C PRO A 195 -11.69 -7.39 18.62
N GLU A 196 -11.13 -6.72 19.63
CA GLU A 196 -11.51 -6.92 21.03
C GLU A 196 -12.97 -6.52 21.27
N VAL A 197 -13.40 -5.39 20.70
CA VAL A 197 -14.80 -4.92 20.78
C VAL A 197 -15.75 -5.92 20.13
N VAL A 198 -15.33 -6.55 19.02
CA VAL A 198 -16.12 -7.59 18.35
C VAL A 198 -16.23 -8.83 19.26
N ILE A 199 -15.15 -9.27 19.87
CA ILE A 199 -15.12 -10.43 20.77
C ILE A 199 -15.95 -10.18 22.04
N GLU A 200 -15.84 -9.00 22.64
CA GLU A 200 -16.57 -8.63 23.87
C GLU A 200 -18.09 -8.62 23.67
N LYS A 201 -18.56 -8.10 22.52
CA LYS A 201 -19.99 -8.12 22.18
C LYS A 201 -20.59 -9.54 22.18
N HIS A 202 -19.81 -10.54 21.76
CA HIS A 202 -20.27 -11.94 21.74
C HIS A 202 -20.14 -12.61 23.12
N ARG A 203 -19.12 -12.26 23.92
CA ARG A 203 -19.01 -12.74 25.31
C ARG A 203 -20.17 -12.25 26.19
N GLY A 204 -20.60 -11.00 26.00
CA GLY A 204 -21.72 -10.42 26.76
C GLY A 204 -23.10 -11.00 26.42
N ALA A 205 -23.23 -11.78 25.34
CA ALA A 205 -24.47 -12.39 24.88
C ALA A 205 -24.67 -13.85 25.34
N SER A 206 -23.77 -14.39 26.17
CA SER A 206 -23.89 -15.76 26.70
C SER A 206 -24.97 -15.87 27.79
N PRO A 207 -25.95 -16.79 27.69
CA PRO A 207 -26.94 -17.01 28.75
C PRO A 207 -26.27 -17.58 30.02
N ALA A 208 -26.77 -17.19 31.19
CA ALA A 208 -26.40 -17.82 32.46
C ALA A 208 -26.71 -19.32 32.41
N SER A 209 -25.78 -20.16 32.87
CA SER A 209 -25.92 -21.62 32.88
C SER A 209 -27.13 -22.07 33.71
N SER A 210 -28.09 -22.72 33.06
CA SER A 210 -29.16 -23.49 33.68
C SER A 210 -28.85 -25.00 33.57
N GLU A 211 -29.20 -25.75 34.63
CA GLU A 211 -28.83 -27.16 34.86
C GLU A 211 -29.84 -28.17 34.30
N ASP A 212 -30.46 -27.90 33.13
CA ASP A 212 -31.45 -28.82 32.53
C ASP A 212 -30.89 -29.54 31.28
N ASP A 213 -31.00 -30.87 31.23
CA ASP A 213 -30.36 -31.72 30.21
C ASP A 213 -30.90 -31.48 28.79
N ASN A 214 -32.15 -31.04 28.64
CA ASN A 214 -32.72 -30.62 27.36
C ASN A 214 -32.24 -29.23 26.89
N GLU A 215 -31.70 -28.42 27.81
CA GLU A 215 -31.09 -27.12 27.48
C GLU A 215 -29.63 -27.28 27.06
N VAL A 216 -28.99 -28.44 27.29
CA VAL A 216 -27.58 -28.68 26.93
C VAL A 216 -27.40 -28.81 25.41
N GLU A 217 -28.31 -29.50 24.71
CA GLU A 217 -28.25 -29.63 23.23
C GLU A 217 -28.57 -28.29 22.55
N THR A 218 -29.59 -27.56 23.01
CA THR A 218 -29.92 -26.21 22.52
C THR A 218 -28.81 -25.21 22.87
N ALA A 219 -28.21 -25.27 24.06
CA ALA A 219 -27.05 -24.46 24.41
C ALA A 219 -25.81 -24.80 23.58
N GLY A 220 -25.64 -26.06 23.17
CA GLY A 220 -24.61 -26.49 22.24
C GLY A 220 -24.79 -25.85 20.86
N LEU A 221 -25.98 -25.96 20.28
CA LEU A 221 -26.32 -25.36 18.99
C LEU A 221 -26.19 -23.82 19.02
N LEU A 222 -26.64 -23.17 20.09
CA LEU A 222 -26.50 -21.73 20.27
C LEU A 222 -25.03 -21.29 20.36
N ARG A 223 -24.16 -22.09 21.01
CA ARG A 223 -22.72 -21.81 21.08
C ARG A 223 -22.05 -21.96 19.71
N ASP A 224 -22.46 -22.95 18.93
CA ASP A 224 -21.93 -23.16 17.58
C ASP A 224 -22.35 -22.01 16.64
N GLU A 225 -23.61 -21.57 16.69
CA GLU A 225 -24.09 -20.40 15.94
C GLU A 225 -23.33 -19.12 16.33
N GLN A 226 -23.16 -18.87 17.63
CA GLN A 226 -22.38 -17.72 18.13
C GLN A 226 -20.91 -17.76 17.69
N HIS A 227 -20.30 -18.95 17.64
CA HIS A 227 -18.92 -19.10 17.19
C HIS A 227 -18.77 -18.82 15.68
N VAL A 228 -19.72 -19.30 14.87
CA VAL A 228 -19.77 -19.04 13.42
C VAL A 228 -19.95 -17.54 13.16
N ASP A 229 -20.86 -16.88 13.88
CA ASP A 229 -21.10 -15.44 13.75
C ASP A 229 -19.87 -14.61 14.17
N LEU A 230 -19.21 -14.98 15.26
CA LEU A 230 -17.97 -14.33 15.67
C LEU A 230 -16.88 -14.47 14.61
N GLN A 231 -16.69 -15.68 14.07
CA GLN A 231 -15.70 -15.92 13.01
C GLN A 231 -16.01 -15.09 11.77
N ARG A 232 -17.29 -14.97 11.39
CA ARG A 232 -17.73 -14.13 10.28
C ARG A 232 -17.40 -12.66 10.51
N GLN A 233 -17.74 -12.10 11.67
CA GLN A 233 -17.45 -10.70 11.99
C GLN A 233 -15.95 -10.41 12.06
N LEU A 234 -15.15 -11.34 12.60
CA LEU A 234 -13.70 -11.23 12.57
C LEU A 234 -13.15 -11.26 11.13
N HIS A 235 -13.75 -12.06 10.25
CA HIS A 235 -13.40 -12.06 8.84
C HIS A 235 -13.74 -10.72 8.17
N ASP A 236 -14.89 -10.12 8.49
CA ASP A 236 -15.33 -8.85 7.91
C ASP A 236 -14.39 -7.68 8.23
N ILE A 237 -13.76 -7.70 9.40
CA ILE A 237 -12.79 -6.67 9.79
C ILE A 237 -11.36 -6.97 9.29
N SER A 238 -11.11 -8.18 8.76
CA SER A 238 -9.79 -8.63 8.30
C SER A 238 -9.39 -8.05 6.95
N VAL A 239 -8.16 -8.31 6.51
CA VAL A 239 -7.70 -7.96 5.15
C VAL A 239 -8.42 -8.73 4.04
N PHE A 240 -8.93 -9.92 4.35
CA PHE A 240 -9.58 -10.83 3.40
C PHE A 240 -11.10 -10.77 3.48
N LYS A 241 -11.67 -9.58 3.75
CA LYS A 241 -13.13 -9.40 3.87
C LYS A 241 -13.86 -10.08 2.69
N PRO A 242 -14.81 -10.99 2.94
CA PRO A 242 -15.43 -11.80 1.89
C PRO A 242 -16.16 -10.98 0.82
N SER A 243 -16.65 -9.81 1.19
CA SER A 243 -17.42 -8.90 0.35
C SER A 243 -16.60 -7.85 -0.41
N SER A 244 -15.26 -7.94 -0.41
CA SER A 244 -14.39 -6.91 -0.99
C SER A 244 -13.36 -7.47 -1.97
N HIS A 245 -13.11 -6.71 -3.05
CA HIS A 245 -11.93 -6.89 -3.88
C HIS A 245 -10.68 -6.42 -3.13
N LEU A 246 -9.59 -7.19 -3.19
CA LEU A 246 -8.35 -6.87 -2.48
C LEU A 246 -7.21 -6.63 -3.47
N PHE A 247 -6.51 -5.52 -3.29
CA PHE A 247 -5.27 -5.18 -4.00
C PHE A 247 -4.15 -4.94 -2.97
N VAL A 248 -2.98 -5.53 -3.22
CA VAL A 248 -1.79 -5.38 -2.38
C VAL A 248 -0.66 -4.86 -3.26
N ALA A 249 -0.10 -3.71 -2.91
CA ALA A 249 0.96 -3.07 -3.67
C ALA A 249 2.09 -2.62 -2.75
N GLY A 250 3.34 -2.73 -3.20
CA GLY A 250 4.45 -2.25 -2.38
C GLY A 250 5.84 -2.65 -2.84
N ASP A 251 6.83 -2.15 -2.12
CA ASP A 251 8.17 -2.75 -2.08
C ASP A 251 8.12 -4.00 -1.19
N LEU A 252 7.78 -5.11 -1.83
CA LEU A 252 7.70 -6.43 -1.20
C LEU A 252 9.10 -7.02 -0.94
N ASN A 253 10.14 -6.40 -1.48
CA ASN A 253 11.55 -6.73 -1.23
C ASN A 253 11.97 -8.19 -1.54
N TYR A 254 11.16 -8.98 -2.21
CA TYR A 254 11.55 -10.30 -2.71
C TYR A 254 12.62 -10.16 -3.78
N ARG A 255 13.58 -11.08 -3.77
CA ARG A 255 14.79 -11.03 -4.59
C ARG A 255 14.87 -12.21 -5.53
N ILE A 256 15.83 -12.20 -6.46
CA ILE A 256 16.16 -13.36 -7.29
C ILE A 256 17.20 -14.29 -6.64
N SER A 257 17.76 -13.90 -5.49
CA SER A 257 18.79 -14.65 -4.75
C SER A 257 18.66 -14.42 -3.23
N THR A 258 19.11 -15.39 -2.43
CA THR A 258 19.23 -15.28 -0.97
C THR A 258 20.58 -14.73 -0.51
N THR A 259 21.52 -14.56 -1.43
CA THR A 259 22.88 -14.04 -1.18
C THR A 259 23.21 -12.90 -2.13
N SER A 260 24.18 -12.06 -1.72
CA SER A 260 24.76 -11.03 -2.59
C SER A 260 25.52 -11.63 -3.78
N PRO A 261 25.63 -10.90 -4.91
CA PRO A 261 26.35 -11.38 -6.08
C PRO A 261 27.86 -11.55 -5.79
N PRO A 262 28.47 -12.70 -6.15
CA PRO A 262 29.92 -12.82 -6.18
C PRO A 262 30.51 -12.01 -7.35
N PRO A 263 31.83 -11.73 -7.34
CA PRO A 263 32.50 -11.10 -8.48
C PRO A 263 32.26 -11.85 -9.79
N GLY A 264 31.90 -11.13 -10.86
CA GLY A 264 31.63 -11.72 -12.18
C GLY A 264 30.29 -12.46 -12.30
N ALA A 265 29.39 -12.33 -11.33
CA ALA A 265 28.03 -12.88 -11.44
C ALA A 265 27.32 -12.36 -12.71
N ALA A 266 26.48 -13.21 -13.30
CA ALA A 266 25.60 -12.80 -14.39
C ALA A 266 24.46 -11.92 -13.86
N PHE A 267 24.24 -10.78 -14.53
CA PHE A 267 23.17 -9.83 -14.21
C PHE A 267 22.11 -9.87 -15.32
N PRO A 268 20.83 -9.62 -14.98
CA PRO A 268 19.79 -9.38 -15.95
C PRO A 268 20.19 -8.29 -16.96
N SER A 269 20.06 -8.60 -18.24
CA SER A 269 20.23 -7.68 -19.36
C SER A 269 18.87 -7.17 -19.85
N LEU A 270 18.84 -5.94 -20.35
CA LEU A 270 17.70 -5.38 -21.09
C LEU A 270 17.69 -5.77 -22.56
N ASP A 271 18.82 -6.23 -23.10
CA ASP A 271 18.96 -6.63 -24.50
C ASP A 271 18.19 -7.94 -24.76
N PRO A 272 17.17 -7.93 -25.65
CA PRO A 272 16.38 -9.11 -25.97
C PRO A 272 17.21 -10.28 -26.55
N GLU A 273 18.33 -9.98 -27.21
CA GLU A 273 19.20 -10.97 -27.85
C GLU A 273 20.23 -11.56 -26.86
N SER A 274 20.30 -11.03 -25.64
CA SER A 274 21.22 -11.52 -24.61
C SER A 274 20.73 -12.84 -24.03
N GLU A 275 21.64 -13.81 -23.84
CA GLU A 275 21.36 -15.02 -23.04
C GLU A 275 20.94 -14.68 -21.59
N ASN A 276 21.37 -13.50 -21.11
CA ASN A 276 21.01 -12.97 -19.80
C ASN A 276 19.79 -12.03 -19.84
N HIS A 277 18.97 -12.06 -20.90
CA HIS A 277 17.73 -11.29 -20.94
C HIS A 277 16.93 -11.51 -19.63
N TYR A 278 16.53 -10.41 -18.99
CA TYR A 278 15.90 -10.43 -17.67
C TYR A 278 14.78 -11.47 -17.48
N LEU A 279 14.00 -11.80 -18.51
CA LEU A 279 12.90 -12.78 -18.40
C LEU A 279 13.41 -14.16 -17.96
N SER A 280 14.64 -14.56 -18.32
CA SER A 280 15.23 -15.85 -17.91
C SER A 280 15.43 -15.97 -16.39
N PHE A 281 15.54 -14.82 -15.70
CA PHE A 281 15.73 -14.75 -14.25
C PHE A 281 14.42 -14.80 -13.46
N LEU A 282 13.25 -14.62 -14.08
CA LEU A 282 11.96 -14.67 -13.38
C LEU A 282 11.70 -16.02 -12.70
N SER A 283 12.25 -17.11 -13.23
CA SER A 283 12.20 -18.44 -12.61
C SER A 283 12.82 -18.48 -11.20
N ARG A 284 13.72 -17.53 -10.90
CA ARG A 284 14.43 -17.40 -9.61
C ARG A 284 13.72 -16.42 -8.66
N ASP A 285 12.69 -15.72 -9.11
CA ASP A 285 11.95 -14.74 -8.31
C ASP A 285 11.37 -15.40 -7.05
N GLN A 286 11.82 -14.94 -5.88
CA GLN A 286 11.39 -15.52 -4.62
C GLN A 286 9.87 -15.37 -4.42
N LEU A 287 9.29 -14.20 -4.72
CA LEU A 287 7.84 -13.98 -4.49
C LEU A 287 7.01 -15.00 -5.27
N THR A 288 7.30 -15.17 -6.57
CA THR A 288 6.59 -16.12 -7.42
C THR A 288 6.63 -17.54 -6.85
N ARG A 289 7.79 -17.99 -6.38
CA ARG A 289 7.94 -19.34 -5.80
C ARG A 289 7.24 -19.48 -4.45
N GLU A 290 7.38 -18.49 -3.57
CA GLU A 290 6.76 -18.51 -2.23
C GLU A 290 5.23 -18.45 -2.32
N ARG A 291 4.70 -17.60 -3.22
CA ARG A 291 3.26 -17.48 -3.51
C ARG A 291 2.70 -18.77 -4.10
N LYS A 292 3.33 -19.34 -5.13
CA LYS A 292 2.91 -20.62 -5.73
C LYS A 292 2.96 -21.78 -4.74
N ALA A 293 3.85 -21.72 -3.76
CA ALA A 293 3.93 -22.71 -2.69
C ALA A 293 3.05 -22.38 -1.46
N ASN A 294 2.16 -21.39 -1.60
CA ASN A 294 1.20 -20.96 -0.59
C ASN A 294 1.84 -20.64 0.78
N ARG A 295 3.02 -20.01 0.78
CA ARG A 295 3.75 -19.59 2.01
C ARG A 295 3.59 -18.11 2.35
N THR A 296 3.06 -17.32 1.42
CA THR A 296 2.90 -15.88 1.52
C THR A 296 1.89 -15.41 0.48
N LEU A 297 1.31 -14.22 0.66
CA LEU A 297 0.35 -13.61 -0.26
C LEU A 297 -0.73 -14.62 -0.70
N HIS A 298 -1.26 -15.39 0.26
CA HIS A 298 -2.20 -16.51 0.03
C HIS A 298 -3.41 -16.07 -0.80
N GLY A 299 -3.78 -16.87 -1.79
CA GLY A 299 -4.89 -16.61 -2.70
C GLY A 299 -4.68 -15.47 -3.70
N LEU A 300 -3.70 -14.58 -3.51
CA LEU A 300 -3.48 -13.47 -4.43
C LEU A 300 -2.88 -13.92 -5.76
N SER A 301 -3.36 -13.30 -6.83
CA SER A 301 -2.87 -13.38 -8.19
C SER A 301 -1.96 -12.20 -8.53
N GLU A 302 -1.12 -12.40 -9.54
CA GLU A 302 -0.25 -11.37 -10.09
C GLU A 302 -0.28 -11.48 -11.61
N ALA A 303 -0.41 -10.34 -12.28
CA ALA A 303 -0.33 -10.28 -13.72
C ALA A 303 1.07 -10.64 -14.24
N GLU A 304 1.14 -11.08 -15.49
CA GLU A 304 2.41 -11.48 -16.10
C GLU A 304 3.41 -10.32 -16.14
N ILE A 305 4.62 -10.53 -15.62
CA ILE A 305 5.69 -9.53 -15.59
C ILE A 305 6.39 -9.50 -16.96
N LYS A 306 6.25 -8.37 -17.65
CA LYS A 306 6.89 -8.08 -18.96
C LYS A 306 7.85 -6.90 -18.91
N PHE A 307 8.32 -6.57 -17.71
CA PHE A 307 9.18 -5.43 -17.45
C PHE A 307 10.45 -5.86 -16.70
N PRO A 308 11.57 -5.12 -16.86
CA PRO A 308 12.82 -5.48 -16.22
C PRO A 308 12.78 -5.27 -14.70
N PRO A 309 13.77 -5.80 -13.95
CA PRO A 309 13.87 -5.59 -12.51
C PRO A 309 13.78 -4.13 -12.11
N THR A 310 13.09 -3.84 -11.00
CA THR A 310 12.78 -2.48 -10.55
C THR A 310 13.76 -1.98 -9.49
N TYR A 311 14.71 -2.81 -9.07
CA TYR A 311 15.75 -2.52 -8.08
C TYR A 311 17.00 -3.36 -8.38
N LYS A 312 18.24 -2.96 -8.07
CA LYS A 312 18.71 -1.67 -7.54
C LYS A 312 19.45 -0.92 -8.64
N TYR A 313 19.00 0.29 -8.93
CA TYR A 313 19.63 1.18 -9.89
C TYR A 313 20.73 2.01 -9.21
N ASP A 314 21.82 2.25 -9.93
CA ASP A 314 22.86 3.22 -9.63
C ASP A 314 22.72 4.38 -10.62
N ILE A 315 22.06 5.46 -10.17
CA ILE A 315 21.78 6.66 -10.95
C ILE A 315 23.05 7.52 -11.03
N LYS A 316 23.47 7.90 -12.25
CA LYS A 316 24.70 8.68 -12.44
C LYS A 316 24.48 10.16 -12.09
N PRO A 317 25.46 10.84 -11.46
CA PRO A 317 25.34 12.25 -11.09
C PRO A 317 25.11 13.16 -12.31
N GLY A 318 24.35 14.24 -12.13
CA GLY A 318 24.02 15.20 -13.19
C GLY A 318 22.70 14.91 -13.93
N SER A 319 21.99 13.87 -13.53
CA SER A 319 20.76 13.39 -14.17
C SER A 319 19.48 14.03 -13.62
N GLU A 320 19.40 15.36 -13.58
CA GLU A 320 18.10 16.03 -13.30
C GLU A 320 17.11 15.94 -14.49
N ASP A 321 17.54 15.28 -15.56
CA ASP A 321 16.78 15.07 -16.79
C ASP A 321 15.66 14.03 -16.63
N GLU A 322 14.67 14.11 -17.52
CA GLU A 322 13.53 13.19 -17.62
C GLU A 322 13.96 11.71 -17.80
N ASN A 323 15.14 11.49 -18.40
CA ASN A 323 15.71 10.18 -18.68
C ASN A 323 17.13 10.08 -18.10
N PRO A 324 17.28 9.73 -16.81
CA PRO A 324 18.57 9.67 -16.18
C PRO A 324 19.43 8.53 -16.75
N GLU A 325 20.75 8.73 -16.81
CA GLU A 325 21.69 7.64 -17.07
C GLU A 325 21.83 6.77 -15.83
N TRP A 326 21.75 5.45 -15.99
CA TRP A 326 21.79 4.50 -14.88
C TRP A 326 22.48 3.19 -15.28
N SER A 327 22.92 2.46 -14.26
CA SER A 327 23.39 1.07 -14.38
C SER A 327 22.85 0.24 -13.23
N PHE A 328 22.80 -1.09 -13.33
CA PHE A 328 22.49 -1.92 -12.17
C PHE A 328 23.63 -1.88 -11.15
N ALA A 329 23.29 -1.78 -9.87
CA ALA A 329 24.28 -1.72 -8.79
C ALA A 329 25.04 -3.06 -8.66
N PRO A 330 26.39 -3.07 -8.76
CA PRO A 330 27.15 -4.32 -8.85
C PRO A 330 27.14 -5.17 -7.56
N HIS A 331 26.78 -4.56 -6.43
CA HIS A 331 26.72 -5.22 -5.12
C HIS A 331 25.34 -5.80 -4.78
N ARG A 332 24.37 -5.71 -5.70
CA ARG A 332 22.99 -6.22 -5.54
C ARG A 332 22.53 -6.89 -6.82
N TYR A 333 21.95 -8.08 -6.71
CA TYR A 333 21.26 -8.67 -7.85
C TYR A 333 20.02 -7.85 -8.21
N PRO A 334 19.84 -7.46 -9.48
CA PRO A 334 18.62 -6.81 -9.92
C PRO A 334 17.40 -7.70 -9.64
N SER A 335 16.38 -7.15 -8.99
CA SER A 335 15.19 -7.87 -8.52
C SER A 335 13.91 -7.07 -8.76
N TRP A 336 12.78 -7.78 -8.88
CA TRP A 336 11.42 -7.20 -8.93
C TRP A 336 10.89 -7.04 -7.51
N THR A 337 11.37 -6.01 -6.83
CA THR A 337 10.98 -5.71 -5.45
C THR A 337 9.61 -5.05 -5.35
N ASP A 338 9.24 -4.27 -6.36
CA ASP A 338 8.05 -3.44 -6.42
C ASP A 338 6.95 -4.17 -7.19
N ARG A 339 5.84 -4.51 -6.53
CA ARG A 339 4.83 -5.45 -7.06
C ARG A 339 3.42 -4.99 -6.77
N VAL A 340 2.48 -5.37 -7.63
CA VAL A 340 1.04 -5.21 -7.41
C VAL A 340 0.35 -6.55 -7.61
N LEU A 341 -0.36 -7.01 -6.58
CA LEU A 341 -1.12 -8.25 -6.56
C LEU A 341 -2.59 -7.94 -6.28
N TYR A 342 -3.47 -8.85 -6.67
CA TYR A 342 -4.91 -8.72 -6.49
C TYR A 342 -5.53 -10.07 -6.15
N LEU A 343 -6.65 -10.07 -5.43
CA LEU A 343 -7.42 -11.29 -5.17
C LEU A 343 -8.50 -11.43 -6.23
N ASP A 344 -8.44 -12.51 -7.01
CA ASP A 344 -9.44 -12.81 -8.04
C ASP A 344 -10.84 -12.99 -7.44
N THR A 345 -11.87 -12.72 -8.23
CA THR A 345 -13.25 -13.00 -7.83
C THR A 345 -13.44 -14.51 -7.59
N PRO A 346 -14.21 -14.89 -6.57
CA PRO A 346 -14.36 -16.29 -6.22
C PRO A 346 -15.23 -17.00 -7.27
N SER A 347 -14.82 -18.21 -7.66
CA SER A 347 -15.65 -19.06 -8.53
C SER A 347 -16.93 -19.46 -7.80
N PRO A 348 -18.11 -19.46 -8.45
CA PRO A 348 -18.33 -19.41 -9.90
C PRO A 348 -18.73 -18.02 -10.46
N SER A 349 -18.16 -16.92 -9.97
CA SER A 349 -18.47 -15.60 -10.56
C SER A 349 -18.04 -15.54 -12.04
N ASP A 350 -18.99 -15.27 -12.94
CA ASP A 350 -18.71 -15.05 -14.36
C ASP A 350 -17.94 -13.75 -14.64
N GLU A 351 -17.90 -12.84 -13.65
CA GLU A 351 -17.19 -11.56 -13.71
C GLU A 351 -15.86 -11.66 -12.95
N SER A 352 -14.76 -11.26 -13.58
CA SER A 352 -13.41 -11.26 -12.99
C SER A 352 -12.67 -9.96 -13.25
N VAL A 353 -11.70 -9.66 -12.38
CA VAL A 353 -10.84 -8.47 -12.51
C VAL A 353 -10.04 -8.58 -13.81
N GLN A 354 -10.25 -7.64 -14.73
CA GLN A 354 -9.55 -7.63 -16.01
C GLN A 354 -8.31 -6.75 -15.92
N ILE A 355 -7.14 -7.32 -16.14
CA ILE A 355 -5.89 -6.56 -16.15
C ILE A 355 -5.69 -5.90 -17.51
N VAL A 356 -5.67 -4.57 -17.52
CA VAL A 356 -5.48 -3.74 -18.71
C VAL A 356 -3.99 -3.54 -19.00
N ALA A 357 -3.21 -3.30 -17.94
CA ALA A 357 -1.76 -3.12 -18.04
C ALA A 357 -1.06 -3.46 -16.71
N TYR A 358 0.14 -4.04 -16.79
CA TYR A 358 1.05 -4.23 -15.65
C TYR A 358 2.48 -3.96 -16.11
N ASN A 359 3.06 -2.84 -15.68
CA ASN A 359 4.35 -2.39 -16.20
C ASN A 359 5.12 -1.50 -15.22
N ALA A 360 6.39 -1.26 -15.50
CA ALA A 360 7.21 -0.27 -14.80
C ALA A 360 7.24 1.06 -15.58
N MET A 361 7.03 2.19 -14.89
CA MET A 361 7.25 3.55 -15.43
C MET A 361 8.73 3.84 -15.55
N PRO A 362 9.24 4.73 -16.43
CA PRO A 362 10.68 5.03 -16.57
C PRO A 362 11.46 5.26 -15.26
N VAL A 363 12.79 5.15 -15.33
CA VAL A 363 13.65 5.37 -14.15
C VAL A 363 13.56 6.82 -13.72
N VAL A 364 13.41 7.04 -12.40
CA VAL A 364 13.32 8.38 -11.81
C VAL A 364 14.63 8.67 -11.09
N ALA A 365 15.23 9.83 -11.35
CA ALA A 365 16.54 10.19 -10.81
C ALA A 365 16.62 10.22 -9.27
N THR A 366 15.48 10.39 -8.61
CA THR A 366 15.39 10.55 -7.16
C THR A 366 15.38 9.23 -6.40
N SER A 367 15.37 8.07 -7.07
CA SER A 367 15.28 6.77 -6.42
C SER A 367 16.16 5.72 -7.11
N ASP A 368 16.63 4.76 -6.33
CA ASP A 368 17.25 3.52 -6.82
C ASP A 368 16.22 2.44 -7.18
N HIS A 369 14.93 2.78 -7.07
CA HIS A 369 13.79 2.00 -7.52
C HIS A 369 13.10 2.64 -8.73
N ARG A 370 12.38 1.81 -9.49
CA ARG A 370 11.55 2.21 -10.61
C ARG A 370 10.06 2.05 -10.24
N PRO A 371 9.19 3.06 -10.45
CA PRO A 371 7.76 2.92 -10.14
C PRO A 371 7.11 1.79 -10.95
N VAL A 372 6.19 1.05 -10.34
CA VAL A 372 5.41 -0.02 -10.98
C VAL A 372 3.93 0.31 -10.89
N PHE A 373 3.16 0.01 -11.93
CA PHE A 373 1.71 0.20 -11.92
C PHE A 373 0.97 -1.00 -12.48
N LEU A 374 -0.25 -1.16 -11.97
CA LEU A 374 -1.28 -2.06 -12.48
C LEU A 374 -2.51 -1.22 -12.82
N ARG A 375 -3.02 -1.36 -14.04
CA ARG A 375 -4.33 -0.86 -14.42
C ARG A 375 -5.28 -2.04 -14.56
N ALA A 376 -6.44 -1.95 -13.91
CA ALA A 376 -7.43 -3.01 -13.91
C ALA A 376 -8.85 -2.45 -14.09
N SER A 377 -9.68 -3.20 -14.80
CA SER A 377 -11.14 -3.02 -14.83
C SER A 377 -11.75 -4.00 -13.82
N VAL A 378 -12.28 -3.44 -12.74
CA VAL A 378 -12.82 -4.19 -11.60
C VAL A 378 -14.34 -4.30 -11.76
N PRO A 379 -14.93 -5.50 -11.74
CA PRO A 379 -16.38 -5.64 -11.89
C PRO A 379 -17.12 -5.02 -10.70
N LEU A 380 -18.24 -4.35 -10.97
CA LEU A 380 -19.10 -3.81 -9.91
C LEU A 380 -20.04 -4.90 -9.37
N ILE A 381 -19.53 -5.66 -8.41
CA ILE A 381 -20.26 -6.72 -7.72
C ILE A 381 -20.68 -6.24 -6.33
N GLU A 382 -21.98 -6.32 -6.07
CA GLU A 382 -22.58 -5.97 -4.77
C GLU A 382 -21.92 -6.76 -3.62
N PRO A 383 -21.59 -6.13 -2.49
CA PRO A 383 -20.90 -6.78 -1.37
C PRO A 383 -21.54 -8.09 -0.91
N ALA A 384 -22.88 -8.12 -0.80
CA ALA A 384 -23.62 -9.32 -0.40
C ALA A 384 -23.54 -10.45 -1.43
N THR A 385 -23.53 -10.10 -2.72
CA THR A 385 -23.41 -11.08 -3.82
C THR A 385 -22.01 -11.68 -3.84
N LEU A 386 -20.98 -10.84 -3.69
CA LEU A 386 -19.59 -11.30 -3.64
C LEU A 386 -19.36 -12.23 -2.43
N ALA A 387 -19.84 -11.87 -1.24
CA ALA A 387 -19.76 -12.74 -0.07
C ALA A 387 -20.57 -14.05 -0.26
N GLY A 388 -21.76 -13.98 -0.85
CA GLY A 388 -22.61 -15.15 -1.09
C GLY A 388 -22.02 -16.15 -2.09
N SER A 389 -21.22 -15.68 -3.05
CA SER A 389 -20.55 -16.55 -4.03
C SER A 389 -19.49 -17.48 -3.45
N LEU A 390 -19.11 -17.29 -2.18
CA LEU A 390 -18.20 -18.17 -1.46
C LEU A 390 -18.87 -19.45 -0.93
N THR A 391 -20.19 -19.57 -1.06
CA THR A 391 -20.92 -20.79 -0.66
C THR A 391 -20.49 -21.97 -1.53
N GLY A 392 -19.73 -22.90 -0.93
CA GLY A 392 -19.14 -24.04 -1.65
C GLY A 392 -17.82 -23.72 -2.38
N ALA A 393 -17.23 -22.55 -2.15
CA ALA A 393 -15.88 -22.23 -2.63
C ALA A 393 -14.80 -23.09 -1.95
N ASP A 394 -13.61 -23.12 -2.57
CA ASP A 394 -12.46 -23.85 -2.04
C ASP A 394 -12.07 -23.34 -0.64
N GLN A 395 -11.86 -24.27 0.30
CA GLN A 395 -11.39 -23.99 1.66
C GLN A 395 -9.97 -23.37 1.68
N SER A 396 -9.25 -23.46 0.57
CA SER A 396 -7.96 -22.77 0.39
C SER A 396 -8.11 -21.26 0.13
N ASP A 397 -9.31 -20.79 -0.24
CA ASP A 397 -9.58 -19.36 -0.46
C ASP A 397 -9.46 -18.60 0.87
N PRO A 398 -8.62 -17.56 0.94
CA PRO A 398 -8.41 -16.82 2.17
C PRO A 398 -9.65 -16.08 2.68
N ARG A 399 -10.67 -15.87 1.83
CA ARG A 399 -12.00 -15.31 2.19
C ARG A 399 -12.91 -16.32 2.89
N VAL A 400 -12.66 -17.61 2.72
CA VAL A 400 -13.38 -18.68 3.42
C VAL A 400 -12.69 -18.96 4.74
N ARG A 401 -11.36 -19.14 4.70
CA ARG A 401 -10.54 -19.43 5.87
C ARG A 401 -9.30 -18.56 5.88
N LEU A 402 -9.17 -17.73 6.93
CA LEU A 402 -7.98 -16.91 7.10
C LEU A 402 -6.72 -17.78 7.19
N PRO A 403 -5.65 -17.46 6.45
CA PRO A 403 -4.39 -18.20 6.51
C PRO A 403 -3.70 -18.10 7.87
N VAL A 404 -3.97 -17.03 8.61
CA VAL A 404 -3.44 -16.76 9.95
C VAL A 404 -4.56 -16.18 10.79
N GLU A 405 -4.68 -16.64 12.03
CA GLU A 405 -5.66 -16.10 12.98
C GLU A 405 -5.38 -14.64 13.30
N ILE A 406 -6.46 -13.89 13.53
CA ILE A 406 -6.39 -12.50 13.98
C ILE A 406 -5.90 -12.48 15.43
N ASP A 407 -5.01 -11.55 15.71
CA ASP A 407 -4.46 -11.31 17.04
C ASP A 407 -5.14 -10.07 17.64
N PRO A 408 -6.08 -10.23 18.59
CA PRO A 408 -6.81 -9.11 19.13
C PRO A 408 -5.91 -8.10 19.84
N GLU A 409 -4.92 -8.59 20.58
CA GLU A 409 -3.95 -7.81 21.34
C GLU A 409 -3.01 -6.99 20.42
N ALA A 410 -2.94 -7.33 19.13
CA ALA A 410 -2.20 -6.52 18.16
C ALA A 410 -2.78 -5.10 18.04
N TRP A 411 -4.07 -4.88 18.36
CA TRP A 411 -4.67 -3.56 18.33
C TRP A 411 -4.01 -2.60 19.33
N GLU A 412 -3.88 -3.00 20.60
CA GLU A 412 -3.25 -2.18 21.64
C GLU A 412 -1.75 -1.97 21.38
N ARG A 413 -1.05 -3.03 20.93
CA ARG A 413 0.38 -2.93 20.58
C ARG A 413 0.63 -1.91 19.46
N ARG A 414 -0.25 -1.83 18.46
CA ARG A 414 -0.19 -0.82 17.39
C ARG A 414 -0.29 0.61 17.94
N VAL A 415 -1.26 0.86 18.82
CA VAL A 415 -1.43 2.18 19.46
C VAL A 415 -0.18 2.56 20.28
N ALA A 416 0.39 1.60 21.02
CA ALA A 416 1.62 1.81 21.77
C ALA A 416 2.84 2.07 20.86
N ALA A 417 2.97 1.33 19.76
CA ALA A 417 4.02 1.52 18.77
C ALA A 417 3.94 2.91 18.13
N ARG A 418 2.74 3.39 17.76
CA ARG A 418 2.55 4.73 17.19
C ARG A 418 2.98 5.85 18.14
N ARG A 419 2.73 5.70 19.45
CA ARG A 419 3.23 6.66 20.47
C ARG A 419 4.76 6.68 20.51
N LYS A 420 5.40 5.50 20.47
CA LYS A 420 6.88 5.39 20.44
C LYS A 420 7.45 6.03 19.19
N GLU A 421 6.85 5.80 18.03
CA GLU A 421 7.25 6.44 16.76
C GLU A 421 7.24 7.95 16.87
N THR A 422 6.14 8.55 17.35
CA THR A 422 6.04 10.00 17.50
C THR A 422 7.15 10.56 18.39
N VAL A 423 7.44 9.90 19.52
CA VAL A 423 8.54 10.30 20.42
C VAL A 423 9.88 10.21 19.70
N VAL A 424 10.18 9.07 19.06
CA VAL A 424 11.43 8.88 18.30
C VAL A 424 11.56 9.87 17.15
N GLY A 425 10.45 10.17 16.47
CA GLY A 425 10.38 11.12 15.37
C GLY A 425 10.73 12.54 15.82
N TRP A 426 10.13 13.00 16.91
CA TRP A 426 10.45 14.31 17.51
C TRP A 426 11.89 14.35 18.06
N THR A 427 12.34 13.32 18.78
CA THR A 427 13.72 13.26 19.27
C THR A 427 14.72 13.33 18.11
N SER A 428 14.49 12.54 17.06
CA SER A 428 15.29 12.60 15.85
C SER A 428 15.22 13.97 15.20
N PHE A 429 14.04 14.57 15.05
CA PHE A 429 13.87 15.89 14.44
C PHE A 429 14.70 16.95 15.15
N ILE A 430 14.60 17.03 16.49
CA ILE A 430 15.27 18.08 17.24
C ILE A 430 16.80 17.92 17.13
N TRP A 431 17.33 16.69 17.22
CA TRP A 431 18.78 16.44 17.22
C TRP A 431 19.43 16.31 15.85
N SER A 432 18.66 15.97 14.81
CA SER A 432 19.23 15.65 13.49
C SER A 432 18.84 16.64 12.38
N THR A 433 18.15 17.74 12.70
CA THR A 433 17.77 18.76 11.71
C THR A 433 18.25 20.15 12.10
N GLN A 434 18.47 21.01 11.11
CA GLN A 434 18.85 22.40 11.33
C GLN A 434 17.75 23.17 12.07
N GLN A 435 16.48 22.92 11.70
CA GLN A 435 15.32 23.49 12.36
C GLN A 435 15.26 23.07 13.83
N GLY A 436 15.49 21.79 14.11
CA GLY A 436 15.60 21.25 15.46
C GLY A 436 16.70 21.90 16.29
N ALA A 437 17.88 22.06 15.71
CA ALA A 437 19.00 22.73 16.35
C ALA A 437 18.70 24.21 16.67
N MET A 438 18.01 24.93 15.77
CA MET A 438 17.58 26.30 16.03
C MET A 438 16.56 26.39 17.17
N ILE A 439 15.61 25.45 17.24
CA ILE A 439 14.63 25.37 18.34
C ILE A 439 15.36 25.17 19.67
N LEU A 440 16.29 24.20 19.72
CA LEU A 440 17.07 23.93 20.93
C LEU A 440 17.89 25.16 21.35
N GLY A 441 18.59 25.79 20.40
CA GLY A 441 19.37 27.00 20.67
C GLY A 441 18.51 28.14 21.21
N THR A 442 17.30 28.33 20.65
CA THR A 442 16.34 29.33 21.13
C THR A 442 15.86 29.02 22.55
N VAL A 443 15.53 27.77 22.86
CA VAL A 443 15.11 27.37 24.22
C VAL A 443 16.23 27.59 25.23
N VAL A 444 17.47 27.21 24.89
CA VAL A 444 18.65 27.43 25.75
C VAL A 444 18.89 28.92 25.96
N ALA A 445 18.80 29.74 24.91
CA ALA A 445 18.97 31.19 25.01
C ALA A 445 17.90 31.85 25.91
N LEU A 446 16.63 31.44 25.76
CA LEU A 446 15.54 31.94 26.61
C LEU A 446 15.71 31.50 28.07
N ALA A 447 16.10 30.25 28.31
CA ALA A 447 16.34 29.75 29.66
C ALA A 447 17.52 30.48 30.33
N ALA A 448 18.61 30.69 29.61
CA ALA A 448 19.76 31.46 30.09
C ALA A 448 19.38 32.93 30.36
N GLY A 449 18.61 33.56 29.46
CA GLY A 449 18.11 34.91 29.64
C GLY A 449 17.17 35.06 30.84
N CYS A 450 16.27 34.09 31.04
CA CYS A 450 15.36 34.06 32.20
C CYS A 450 16.14 33.85 33.50
N TYR A 451 17.10 32.93 33.53
CA TYR A 451 17.98 32.71 34.67
C TYR A 451 18.79 33.98 35.01
N TRP A 452 19.35 34.65 34.00
CA TRP A 452 20.07 35.91 34.18
C TRP A 452 19.15 37.01 34.73
N PHE A 453 17.94 37.16 34.19
CA PHE A 453 16.98 38.14 34.67
C PHE A 453 16.57 37.91 36.13
N LEU A 454 16.28 36.65 36.51
CA LEU A 454 15.90 36.29 37.87
C LEU A 454 17.03 36.48 38.87
N THR A 455 18.28 36.19 38.48
CA THR A 455 19.45 36.37 39.33
C THR A 455 19.84 37.85 39.47
N ALA A 456 19.78 38.62 38.38
CA ALA A 456 20.05 40.06 38.39
C ALA A 456 18.96 40.86 39.14
N ALA A 457 17.72 40.37 39.21
CA ALA A 457 16.66 40.98 40.01
C ALA A 457 16.75 40.65 41.52
N SER A 458 17.61 39.69 41.91
CA SER A 458 17.82 39.27 43.30
C SER A 458 19.05 39.90 43.97
N THR A 459 19.81 40.70 43.21
CA THR A 459 20.92 41.56 43.66
C THR A 459 20.48 43.01 43.60
#